data_AF-A0A2P5KXC3-F1
#
_entry.id   AF-A0A2P5KXC3-F1
#
_cell.length_a   1.000
_cell.length_b   1.000
_cell.length_c   1.000
_cell.angle_alpha   90.00
_cell.angle_beta   90.00
_cell.angle_gamma   90.00
#
_symmetry.space_group_name_H-M   'P 1'
#
loop_
_entity.id
_entity.type
_entity.pdbx_description
1 polymer ?
#
loop_
_entity_poly.entity_id
_entity_poly.type
_entity_poly.pdbx_seq_one_letter_code
_entity_poly.pdbx_strand_id
1 'polypeptide(L)'
;MKALKTTVLIATLTLVASTGFAAAHSTKQIDRNQALQFEKIEDARLRGDLTKREYRQLLEEQNRIADLERAAKADGRVTGREVRELKSAQSEARENISSEEQDGQKAWLRRFLYKTR
;
A
#
# COMPACT_ATOMS: atom_id res chain seq x y z
N MET A 1 -38.23 -3.80 -59.06
CA MET A 1 -37.32 -2.66 -59.25
C MET A 1 -37.20 -1.90 -57.94
N LYS A 2 -35.96 -1.73 -57.47
CA LYS A 2 -35.40 -0.70 -56.57
C LYS A 2 -36.03 -0.45 -55.18
N ALA A 3 -35.14 -0.56 -54.21
CA ALA A 3 -35.28 -0.35 -52.77
C ALA A 3 -35.57 1.10 -52.38
N LEU A 4 -35.95 1.31 -51.12
CA LEU A 4 -35.33 2.36 -50.31
C LEU A 4 -35.18 1.86 -48.86
N LYS A 5 -33.92 1.79 -48.41
CA LYS A 5 -33.49 1.45 -47.05
C LYS A 5 -33.39 2.73 -46.24
N THR A 6 -34.22 2.91 -45.22
CA THR A 6 -34.09 4.00 -44.26
C THR A 6 -33.16 3.55 -43.14
N THR A 7 -31.86 3.76 -43.34
CA THR A 7 -30.83 3.50 -42.34
C THR A 7 -30.91 4.61 -41.28
N VAL A 8 -31.59 4.34 -40.17
CA VAL A 8 -31.52 5.21 -38.98
C VAL A 8 -30.13 5.00 -38.37
N LEU A 9 -29.24 5.98 -38.61
CA LEU A 9 -27.95 6.09 -37.93
C LEU A 9 -28.18 6.48 -36.48
N ILE A 10 -28.31 5.48 -35.60
CA ILE A 10 -28.23 5.68 -34.15
C ILE A 10 -26.75 5.89 -33.83
N ALA A 11 -26.38 7.13 -33.52
CA ALA A 11 -25.07 7.46 -32.97
C ALA A 11 -24.99 6.95 -31.52
N THR A 12 -24.60 5.70 -31.32
CA THR A 12 -24.22 5.17 -30.01
C THR A 12 -22.86 5.71 -29.63
N LEU A 13 -22.84 6.86 -28.96
CA LEU A 13 -21.68 7.35 -28.23
C LEU A 13 -21.56 6.54 -26.93
N THR A 14 -21.02 5.32 -26.99
CA THR A 14 -20.70 4.54 -25.79
C THR A 14 -19.44 5.10 -25.15
N LEU A 15 -19.61 6.10 -24.27
CA LEU A 15 -18.58 6.50 -23.34
C LEU A 15 -18.49 5.46 -22.20
N VAL A 16 -17.83 4.34 -22.45
CA VAL A 16 -17.50 3.37 -21.41
C VAL A 16 -16.25 3.88 -20.68
N ALA A 17 -16.45 4.76 -19.70
CA ALA A 17 -15.44 5.12 -18.72
C ALA A 17 -15.46 4.09 -17.57
N SER A 18 -14.99 2.87 -17.81
CA SER A 18 -14.98 1.78 -16.83
C SER A 18 -13.64 1.60 -16.09
N THR A 19 -12.86 2.67 -15.91
CA THR A 19 -11.58 2.61 -15.18
C THR A 19 -11.71 2.74 -13.66
N GLY A 20 -12.88 3.08 -13.11
CA GLY A 20 -13.06 3.32 -11.67
C GLY A 20 -13.06 2.07 -10.78
N PHE A 21 -13.49 0.91 -11.29
CA PHE A 21 -13.66 -0.29 -10.46
C PHE A 21 -12.34 -0.98 -10.09
N ALA A 22 -11.34 -0.96 -10.99
CA ALA A 22 -10.02 -1.55 -10.73
C ALA A 22 -9.21 -0.72 -9.71
N ALA A 23 -9.29 0.60 -9.83
CA ALA A 23 -8.70 1.56 -8.90
C ALA A 23 -9.21 1.36 -7.47
N ALA A 24 -10.54 1.36 -7.28
CA ALA A 24 -11.15 1.21 -5.96
C ALA A 24 -10.86 -0.15 -5.29
N HIS A 25 -10.71 -1.23 -6.09
CA HIS A 25 -10.30 -2.53 -5.56
C HIS A 25 -8.84 -2.51 -5.09
N SER A 26 -7.94 -1.88 -5.85
CA SER A 26 -6.52 -1.82 -5.52
C SER A 26 -6.22 -1.04 -4.24
N THR A 27 -6.94 0.06 -3.97
CA THR A 27 -6.77 0.82 -2.72
C THR A 27 -7.23 0.04 -1.50
N LYS A 28 -8.34 -0.70 -1.59
CA LYS A 28 -8.80 -1.56 -0.47
C LYS A 28 -7.78 -2.64 -0.10
N GLN A 29 -7.05 -3.19 -1.08
CA GLN A 29 -5.97 -4.14 -0.81
C GLN A 29 -4.77 -3.47 -0.12
N ILE A 30 -4.47 -2.22 -0.48
CA ILE A 30 -3.42 -1.41 0.14
C ILE A 30 -3.76 -1.14 1.61
N ASP A 31 -4.97 -0.66 1.90
CA ASP A 31 -5.47 -0.42 3.26
C ASP A 31 -5.29 -1.68 4.14
N ARG A 32 -5.67 -2.85 3.62
CA ARG A 32 -5.52 -4.15 4.31
C ARG A 32 -4.04 -4.48 4.58
N ASN A 33 -3.17 -4.26 3.61
CA ASN A 33 -1.75 -4.54 3.76
C ASN A 33 -1.10 -3.63 4.80
N GLN A 34 -1.48 -2.33 4.84
CA GLN A 34 -0.98 -1.40 5.86
C GLN A 34 -1.39 -1.82 7.27
N ALA A 35 -2.63 -2.28 7.46
CA ALA A 35 -3.09 -2.76 8.76
C ALA A 35 -2.28 -3.98 9.23
N LEU A 36 -2.03 -4.95 8.34
CA LEU A 36 -1.22 -6.13 8.64
C LEU A 36 0.25 -5.78 8.93
N GLN A 37 0.82 -4.81 8.21
CA GLN A 37 2.17 -4.31 8.46
C GLN A 37 2.26 -3.61 9.81
N PHE A 38 1.27 -2.78 10.16
CA PHE A 38 1.22 -2.09 11.45
C PHE A 38 1.15 -3.09 12.61
N GLU A 39 0.31 -4.12 12.51
CA GLU A 39 0.23 -5.20 13.50
C GLU A 39 1.58 -5.89 13.70
N LYS A 40 2.30 -6.22 12.61
CA LYS A 40 3.64 -6.80 12.70
C LYS A 40 4.66 -5.89 13.37
N ILE A 41 4.64 -4.59 13.03
CA ILE A 41 5.53 -3.60 13.63
C ILE A 41 5.26 -3.50 15.15
N GLU A 42 4.00 -3.47 15.56
CA GLU A 42 3.62 -3.48 16.98
C GLU A 42 4.06 -4.76 17.70
N ASP A 43 3.80 -5.92 17.11
CA ASP A 43 4.19 -7.21 17.69
C ASP A 43 5.71 -7.33 17.80
N ALA A 44 6.46 -6.90 16.78
CA ALA A 44 7.92 -6.88 16.83
C ALA A 44 8.42 -5.89 17.90
N ARG A 45 7.77 -4.73 18.08
CA ARG A 45 8.07 -3.81 19.20
C ARG A 45 7.80 -4.44 20.55
N LEU A 46 6.67 -5.13 20.73
CA LEU A 46 6.28 -5.77 21.99
C LEU A 46 7.20 -6.94 22.36
N ARG A 47 7.59 -7.76 21.37
CA ARG A 47 8.65 -8.78 21.52
C ARG A 47 10.02 -8.15 21.79
N GLY A 48 10.18 -6.86 21.46
CA GLY A 48 11.41 -6.08 21.55
C GLY A 48 12.42 -6.42 20.45
N ASP A 49 11.90 -6.94 19.35
CA ASP A 49 12.60 -7.20 18.10
C ASP A 49 12.72 -5.93 17.26
N LEU A 50 12.31 -4.76 17.77
CA LEU A 50 12.57 -3.43 17.20
C LEU A 50 13.17 -2.50 18.26
N THR A 51 14.18 -1.72 17.87
CA THR A 51 14.64 -0.59 18.68
C THR A 51 13.65 0.56 18.53
N LYS A 52 13.69 1.52 19.46
CA LYS A 52 12.85 2.74 19.36
C LYS A 52 13.12 3.55 18.08
N ARG A 53 14.30 3.40 17.47
CA ARG A 53 14.65 4.12 16.24
C ARG A 53 14.03 3.42 15.04
N GLU A 54 14.22 2.11 14.92
CA GLU A 54 13.68 1.30 13.82
C GLU A 54 12.16 1.30 13.82
N TYR A 55 11.54 1.17 15.01
CA TYR A 55 10.08 1.31 15.13
C TYR A 55 9.59 2.66 14.59
N ARG A 56 10.28 3.76 14.89
CA ARG A 56 9.92 5.09 14.37
C ARG A 56 10.11 5.18 12.86
N GLN A 57 11.20 4.64 12.33
CA GLN A 57 11.46 4.62 10.90
C GLN A 57 10.37 3.82 10.15
N LEU A 58 10.01 2.64 10.64
CA LEU A 58 8.94 1.83 10.06
C LEU A 58 7.58 2.55 10.10
N LEU A 59 7.28 3.29 11.19
CA LEU A 59 6.08 4.13 11.24
C LEU A 59 6.09 5.28 10.24
N GLU A 60 7.23 5.93 10.04
CA GLU A 60 7.39 6.99 9.04
C GLU A 60 7.15 6.46 7.61
N GLU A 61 7.61 5.24 7.32
CA GLU A 61 7.35 4.55 6.05
C GLU A 61 5.85 4.28 5.86
N GLN A 62 5.17 3.74 6.89
CA GLN A 62 3.72 3.53 6.83
C GLN A 62 2.93 4.83 6.61
N ASN A 63 3.35 5.92 7.27
CA ASN A 63 2.73 7.24 7.09
C ASN A 63 2.92 7.76 5.66
N ARG A 64 4.13 7.60 5.08
CA ARG A 64 4.39 7.98 3.69
C ARG A 64 3.46 7.23 2.72
N ILE A 65 3.24 5.93 2.94
CA ILE A 65 2.32 5.15 2.11
C ILE A 65 0.88 5.67 2.25
N ALA A 66 0.43 6.00 3.47
CA ALA A 66 -0.89 6.57 3.70
C ALA A 66 -1.06 7.94 3.01
N ASP A 67 -0.01 8.76 2.97
CA ASP A 67 -0.01 10.04 2.27
C ASP A 67 -0.07 9.87 0.75
N LEU A 68 0.69 8.91 0.19
CA LEU A 68 0.60 8.55 -1.24
C LEU A 68 -0.80 8.07 -1.61
N GLU A 69 -1.43 7.27 -0.74
CA GLU A 69 -2.78 6.78 -0.99
C GLU A 69 -3.81 7.92 -0.92
N ARG A 70 -3.65 8.84 0.04
CA ARG A 70 -4.50 10.02 0.13
C ARG A 70 -4.35 10.92 -1.09
N ALA A 71 -3.12 11.12 -1.57
CA ALA A 71 -2.84 11.89 -2.78
C ALA A 71 -3.49 11.24 -4.01
N ALA A 72 -3.34 9.92 -4.16
CA ALA A 72 -3.95 9.17 -5.27
C ALA A 72 -5.49 9.14 -5.23
N LYS A 73 -6.10 9.32 -4.04
CA LYS A 73 -7.56 9.44 -3.87
C LYS A 73 -8.06 10.89 -4.01
N ALA A 74 -7.19 11.89 -3.95
CA ALA A 74 -7.57 13.30 -3.81
C ALA A 74 -8.27 13.88 -5.04
N ASP A 75 -7.85 13.46 -6.24
CA ASP A 75 -8.44 13.90 -7.51
C ASP A 75 -9.66 13.06 -7.94
N GLY A 76 -10.05 12.08 -7.11
CA GLY A 76 -11.15 11.15 -7.35
C GLY A 76 -10.86 10.08 -8.41
N ARG A 77 -9.63 9.98 -8.93
CA ARG A 77 -9.24 9.01 -9.96
C ARG A 77 -7.83 8.46 -9.71
N VAL A 78 -7.76 7.28 -9.11
CA VAL A 78 -6.50 6.56 -9.00
C VAL A 78 -6.03 6.07 -10.38
N THR A 79 -4.88 6.54 -10.82
CA THR A 79 -4.22 6.15 -12.08
C THR A 79 -3.37 4.90 -11.90
N GLY A 80 -3.11 4.19 -13.00
CA GLY A 80 -2.21 3.01 -12.96
C GLY A 80 -0.78 3.35 -12.56
N ARG A 81 -0.33 4.60 -12.71
CA ARG A 81 0.98 5.06 -12.23
C ARG A 81 1.01 5.11 -10.70
N GLU A 82 0.03 5.75 -10.08
CA GLU A 82 -0.08 5.84 -8.62
C GLU A 82 -0.23 4.47 -7.98
N VAL A 83 -0.99 3.55 -8.60
CA VAL A 83 -1.07 2.16 -8.12
C VAL A 83 0.30 1.48 -8.14
N ARG A 84 1.13 1.71 -9.16
CA ARG A 84 2.49 1.13 -9.21
C ARG A 84 3.40 1.73 -8.16
N GLU A 85 3.34 3.04 -7.96
CA GLU A 85 4.12 3.74 -6.94
C GLU A 85 3.73 3.25 -5.54
N LEU A 86 2.44 3.14 -5.25
CA LEU A 86 1.92 2.57 -4.00
C LEU A 86 2.37 1.12 -3.79
N LYS A 87 2.30 0.29 -4.83
CA LYS A 87 2.78 -1.10 -4.77
C LYS A 87 4.28 -1.19 -4.52
N SER A 88 5.07 -0.31 -5.13
CA SER A 88 6.51 -0.26 -4.91
C SER A 88 6.83 0.11 -3.46
N ALA A 89 6.19 1.16 -2.94
CA ALA A 89 6.38 1.59 -1.55
C ALA A 89 5.95 0.50 -0.55
N GLN A 90 4.86 -0.21 -0.85
CA GLN A 90 4.40 -1.36 -0.06
C GLN A 90 5.40 -2.52 -0.04
N SER A 91 6.04 -2.83 -1.17
CA SER A 91 7.06 -3.86 -1.25
C SER A 91 8.31 -3.48 -0.47
N GLU A 92 8.77 -2.23 -0.62
CA GLU A 92 9.92 -1.70 0.13
C GLU A 92 9.68 -1.75 1.64
N ALA A 93 8.52 -1.27 2.10
CA ALA A 93 8.14 -1.36 3.52
C ALA A 93 8.11 -2.80 4.03
N ARG A 94 7.65 -3.76 3.21
CA ARG A 94 7.65 -5.18 3.58
C ARG A 94 9.07 -5.72 3.75
N GLU A 95 9.99 -5.36 2.87
CA GLU A 95 11.40 -5.75 2.95
C GLU A 95 12.06 -5.14 4.18
N ASN A 96 11.82 -3.85 4.45
CA ASN A 96 12.34 -3.17 5.63
C ASN A 96 11.83 -3.79 6.92
N ILE A 97 10.52 -4.04 7.05
CA ILE A 97 9.95 -4.73 8.23
C ILE A 97 10.63 -6.08 8.42
N SER A 98 10.76 -6.89 7.35
CA SER A 98 11.40 -8.21 7.43
C SER A 98 12.88 -8.13 7.81
N SER A 99 13.60 -7.14 7.28
CA SER A 99 15.02 -6.93 7.60
C SER A 99 15.18 -6.50 9.05
N GLU A 100 14.38 -5.57 9.54
CA GLU A 100 14.45 -5.05 10.92
C GLU A 100 14.01 -6.09 11.97
N GLU A 101 13.10 -6.98 11.61
CA GLU A 101 12.74 -8.15 12.42
C GLU A 101 13.87 -9.20 12.48
N GLN A 102 14.59 -9.40 11.37
CA GLN A 102 15.58 -10.49 11.25
C GLN A 102 17.02 -10.06 11.53
N ASP A 103 17.36 -8.78 11.45
CA ASP A 103 18.70 -8.27 11.71
C ASP A 103 19.04 -8.51 13.19
N GLY A 104 19.72 -9.65 13.40
CA GLY A 104 20.03 -10.27 14.68
C GLY A 104 20.89 -9.45 15.64
N GLN A 105 21.13 -8.16 15.36
CA GLN A 105 21.76 -7.22 16.28
C GLN A 105 21.08 -7.19 17.67
N LYS A 106 19.80 -7.56 17.76
CA LYS A 106 19.03 -7.53 19.02
C LYS A 106 19.21 -8.74 19.92
N ALA A 107 19.45 -9.94 19.40
CA ALA A 107 19.50 -11.15 20.23
C ALA A 107 20.71 -11.15 21.19
N TRP A 108 21.87 -10.72 20.70
CA TRP A 108 23.11 -10.67 21.49
C TRP A 108 23.12 -9.50 22.50
N LEU A 109 22.64 -8.31 22.10
CA LEU A 109 22.73 -7.09 22.92
C LEU A 109 21.64 -7.10 24.00
N ARG A 110 20.46 -7.69 23.74
CA ARG A 110 19.36 -7.77 24.71
C ARG A 110 19.62 -8.77 25.84
N ARG A 111 20.31 -9.88 25.58
CA ARG A 111 20.77 -10.80 26.65
C ARG A 111 21.64 -10.08 27.68
N PHE A 112 22.40 -9.09 27.25
CA PHE A 112 23.29 -8.32 28.13
C PHE A 112 22.60 -7.11 28.78
N LEU A 113 21.78 -6.35 28.03
CA LEU A 113 21.23 -5.06 28.47
C LEU A 113 19.90 -5.14 29.23
N TYR A 114 19.17 -6.25 29.18
CA TYR A 114 17.91 -6.43 29.94
C TYR A 114 18.08 -7.22 31.25
N LYS A 115 19.24 -7.83 31.52
CA LYS A 115 19.53 -8.53 32.78
C LYS A 115 19.88 -7.57 33.94
N THR A 116 20.00 -6.28 33.67
CA THR A 116 20.47 -5.26 34.62
C THR A 116 19.39 -4.30 35.10
N ARG A 117 18.12 -4.72 35.12
CA ARG A 117 17.05 -3.98 35.80
C ARG A 117 16.34 -4.84 36.83
#